data_AF-A0A7C2WIF4-F1
#
_entry.id   AF-A0A7C2WIF4-F1
#
_cell.length_a   1.000
_cell.length_b   1.000
_cell.length_c   1.000
_cell.angle_alpha   90.00
_cell.angle_beta   90.00
_cell.angle_gamma   90.00
#
_symmetry.space_group_name_H-M   'P 1'
#
loop_
_entity.id
_entity.type
_entity.pdbx_description
1 polymer ?
#
loop_
_entity_poly.entity_id
_entity_poly.type
_entity_poly.pdbx_seq_one_letter_code
_entity_poly.pdbx_strand_id
1 'polypeptide(L)'
;MRRSILTGALAGLWLGLPYIALSLLAERLAGLRPLPTSIFDLLARQLPGSLVTAAIELMVRVLQGLQLGRTDVLAKRLELGLAYLLAFGTLAILGALYGALAGRLAGSTLRRGLTIGLALWALAWLVDLAARWGAVGPLDGLLSSFLLSAGWGVALAWVHEQAMALAGLPHAEAPADASRRAFLARAGGAALALAVAGLALDRLLAGLGRAEGATGALPTPSAQPTPRSSAPRPAPTPGYVTAEAFEPAPGTRPELTPLDQFYRIDINLSPPRVDVAQWRLAVDGLVAQPLSLTYQELLAMPSHELYATLECISNEVGGDLISTTRFTGVRLADVLNRTGLQPGAV
;
A
#
# COMPACT_ATOMS: atom_id res chain seq x y z
N MET A 1 -34.34 -1.45 -19.25
CA MET A 1 -33.43 -0.55 -18.51
C MET A 1 -32.78 -1.22 -17.29
N ARG A 2 -33.54 -1.67 -16.28
CA ARG A 2 -33.01 -2.29 -15.04
C ARG A 2 -32.02 -3.46 -15.28
N ARG A 3 -32.34 -4.36 -16.22
CA ARG A 3 -31.46 -5.50 -16.58
C ARG A 3 -30.09 -5.05 -17.11
N SER A 4 -30.06 -4.04 -18.00
CA SER A 4 -28.82 -3.51 -18.58
C SER A 4 -27.90 -2.88 -17.53
N ILE A 5 -28.48 -2.16 -16.57
CA ILE A 5 -27.75 -1.55 -15.44
C ILE A 5 -27.12 -2.64 -14.57
N LEU A 6 -27.88 -3.68 -14.20
CA LEU A 6 -27.37 -4.80 -13.40
C LEU A 6 -26.27 -5.57 -14.13
N THR A 7 -26.44 -5.85 -15.42
CA THR A 7 -25.39 -6.47 -16.24
C THR A 7 -24.12 -5.63 -16.27
N GLY A 8 -24.25 -4.32 -16.44
CA GLY A 8 -23.12 -3.40 -16.40
C GLY A 8 -22.42 -3.38 -15.05
N ALA A 9 -23.17 -3.33 -13.94
CA ALA A 9 -22.63 -3.34 -12.59
C ALA A 9 -21.83 -4.63 -12.30
N LEU A 10 -22.40 -5.79 -12.65
CA LEU A 10 -21.73 -7.08 -12.49
C LEU A 10 -20.49 -7.19 -13.38
N ALA A 11 -20.57 -6.74 -14.63
CA ALA A 11 -19.40 -6.73 -15.52
C ALA A 11 -18.28 -5.83 -14.99
N GLY A 12 -18.62 -4.63 -14.49
CA GLY A 12 -17.67 -3.72 -13.87
C GLY A 12 -17.00 -4.33 -12.62
N LEU A 13 -17.79 -4.96 -11.76
CA LEU A 13 -17.30 -5.67 -10.57
C LEU A 13 -16.35 -6.83 -10.94
N TRP A 14 -16.77 -7.70 -11.87
CA TRP A 14 -15.99 -8.86 -12.30
C TRP A 14 -14.68 -8.48 -12.99
N LEU A 15 -14.73 -7.49 -13.88
CA LEU A 15 -13.53 -6.93 -14.54
C LEU A 15 -12.67 -6.10 -13.58
N GLY A 16 -13.16 -5.80 -12.38
CA GLY A 16 -12.38 -5.16 -11.34
C GLY A 16 -11.21 -6.02 -10.85
N LEU A 17 -11.36 -7.35 -10.83
CA LEU A 17 -10.29 -8.26 -10.42
C LEU A 17 -9.04 -8.13 -11.31
N PRO A 18 -9.12 -8.33 -12.65
CA PRO A 18 -7.95 -8.16 -13.50
C PRO A 18 -7.48 -6.70 -13.55
N TYR A 19 -8.37 -5.71 -13.47
CA TYR A 19 -7.96 -4.30 -13.42
C TYR A 19 -7.10 -4.00 -12.19
N ILE A 20 -7.56 -4.41 -11.00
CA ILE A 20 -6.82 -4.20 -9.75
C ILE A 20 -5.50 -4.96 -9.77
N ALA A 21 -5.50 -6.23 -10.20
CA ALA A 21 -4.28 -7.03 -10.30
C ALA A 21 -3.24 -6.38 -11.24
N LEU A 22 -3.68 -5.90 -12.41
CA LEU A 22 -2.81 -5.18 -13.35
C LEU A 22 -2.36 -3.82 -12.80
N SER A 23 -3.21 -3.11 -12.03
CA SER A 23 -2.82 -1.85 -11.39
C SER A 23 -1.71 -2.04 -10.34
N LEU A 24 -1.78 -3.13 -9.56
CA LEU A 24 -0.74 -3.50 -8.59
C LEU A 24 0.54 -3.94 -9.28
N LEU A 25 0.45 -4.63 -10.42
CA LEU A 25 1.61 -4.95 -11.23
C LEU A 25 2.26 -3.67 -11.79
N ALA A 26 1.43 -2.74 -12.27
CA ALA A 26 1.92 -1.48 -12.83
C ALA A 26 2.50 -0.56 -11.74
N GLU A 27 2.03 -0.64 -10.48
CA GLU A 27 2.68 -0.01 -9.33
C GLU A 27 4.12 -0.49 -9.17
N ARG A 28 4.35 -1.81 -9.28
CA ARG A 28 5.69 -2.38 -9.15
C ARG A 28 6.62 -2.01 -10.31
N LEU A 29 6.10 -1.89 -11.53
CA LEU A 29 6.90 -1.69 -12.74
C LEU A 29 7.09 -0.22 -13.14
N ALA A 30 6.08 0.61 -12.93
CA ALA A 30 6.04 2.00 -13.39
C ALA A 30 5.78 3.01 -12.25
N GLY A 31 5.80 2.56 -10.98
CA GLY A 31 5.57 3.43 -9.83
C GLY A 31 4.14 4.00 -9.77
N LEU A 32 3.20 3.40 -10.52
CA LEU A 32 1.81 3.80 -10.51
C LEU A 32 1.18 3.64 -9.13
N ARG A 33 0.27 4.54 -8.76
CA ARG A 33 -0.51 4.34 -7.55
C ARG A 33 -1.83 3.65 -7.90
N PRO A 34 -2.13 2.49 -7.30
CA PRO A 34 -3.36 1.77 -7.56
C PRO A 34 -4.61 2.59 -7.19
N LEU A 35 -5.69 2.40 -7.96
CA LEU A 35 -6.97 3.04 -7.67
C LEU A 35 -7.47 2.79 -6.22
N PRO A 36 -7.40 1.56 -5.65
CA PRO A 36 -7.82 1.32 -4.26
C PRO A 36 -7.11 2.23 -3.25
N THR A 37 -5.78 2.30 -3.33
CA THR A 37 -4.95 3.07 -2.39
C THR A 37 -5.17 4.57 -2.56
N SER A 38 -5.28 5.05 -3.81
CA SER A 38 -5.48 6.49 -4.08
C SER A 38 -6.83 7.00 -3.57
N ILE A 39 -7.93 6.26 -3.81
CA ILE A 39 -9.26 6.66 -3.33
C ILE A 39 -9.29 6.70 -1.80
N PHE A 40 -8.76 5.65 -1.15
CA PHE A 40 -8.75 5.57 0.30
C PHE A 40 -7.93 6.72 0.92
N ASP A 41 -6.71 6.95 0.43
CA ASP A 41 -5.84 7.98 0.98
C ASP A 41 -6.39 9.40 0.73
N LEU A 42 -7.05 9.64 -0.41
CA LEU A 42 -7.75 10.91 -0.64
C LEU A 42 -8.85 11.11 0.40
N LEU A 43 -9.70 10.11 0.64
CA LEU A 43 -10.77 10.20 1.61
C LEU A 43 -10.21 10.45 3.01
N ALA A 44 -9.20 9.68 3.43
CA ALA A 44 -8.59 9.84 4.75
C ALA A 44 -8.01 11.25 4.99
N ARG A 45 -7.51 11.91 3.93
CA ARG A 45 -6.94 13.27 4.01
C ARG A 45 -7.98 14.40 3.92
N GLN A 46 -9.10 14.15 3.25
CA GLN A 46 -10.14 15.17 3.04
C GLN A 46 -11.25 15.14 4.10
N LEU A 47 -11.42 14.01 4.80
CA LEU A 47 -12.38 13.92 5.87
C LEU A 47 -11.97 14.79 7.07
N PRO A 48 -12.94 15.35 7.82
CA PRO A 48 -12.65 16.13 9.02
C PRO A 48 -11.82 15.31 10.02
N GLY A 49 -10.78 15.92 10.58
CA GLY A 49 -9.87 15.22 11.51
C GLY A 49 -10.57 14.56 12.69
N SER A 50 -11.61 15.19 13.24
CA SER A 50 -12.43 14.61 14.32
C SER A 50 -13.14 13.32 13.92
N LEU A 51 -13.60 13.22 12.68
CA LEU A 51 -14.26 12.01 12.15
C LEU A 51 -13.23 10.90 11.97
N VAL A 52 -12.05 11.22 11.43
CA VAL A 52 -10.95 10.27 11.25
C VAL A 52 -10.49 9.73 12.60
N THR A 53 -10.25 10.61 13.58
CA THR A 53 -9.88 10.22 14.94
C THR A 53 -10.94 9.35 15.59
N ALA A 54 -12.22 9.74 15.53
CA ALA A 54 -13.31 8.95 16.10
C ALA A 54 -13.41 7.55 15.46
N ALA A 55 -13.20 7.44 14.15
CA ALA A 55 -13.18 6.17 13.45
C ALA A 55 -11.98 5.29 13.87
N ILE A 56 -10.78 5.88 13.99
CA ILE A 56 -9.57 5.17 14.45
C ILE A 56 -9.76 4.68 15.89
N GLU A 57 -10.21 5.55 16.80
CA GLU A 57 -10.45 5.16 18.19
C GLU A 57 -11.51 4.08 18.33
N LEU A 58 -12.59 4.14 17.53
CA LEU A 58 -13.61 3.08 17.52
C LEU A 58 -13.02 1.77 17.01
N MET A 59 -12.25 1.81 15.91
CA MET A 59 -11.61 0.64 15.34
C MET A 59 -10.63 0.00 16.33
N VAL A 60 -9.75 0.78 16.95
CA VAL A 60 -8.77 0.29 17.92
C VAL A 60 -9.47 -0.33 19.14
N ARG A 61 -10.47 0.37 19.71
CA ARG A 61 -11.27 -0.15 20.83
C ARG A 61 -11.93 -1.49 20.52
N VAL A 62 -12.52 -1.62 19.34
CA VAL A 62 -13.16 -2.86 18.90
C VAL A 62 -12.11 -3.97 18.71
N LEU A 63 -10.99 -3.68 18.06
CA LEU A 63 -9.95 -4.68 17.81
C LEU A 63 -9.30 -5.18 19.10
N GLN A 64 -8.95 -4.28 20.01
CA GLN A 64 -8.35 -4.61 21.31
C GLN A 64 -9.36 -5.32 22.22
N GLY A 65 -10.63 -4.89 22.22
CA GLY A 65 -11.69 -5.54 23.00
C GLY A 65 -12.01 -6.96 22.54
N LEU A 66 -11.91 -7.23 21.23
CA LEU A 66 -12.15 -8.57 20.67
C LEU A 66 -10.92 -9.49 20.74
N GLN A 67 -9.72 -8.95 21.01
CA GLN A 67 -8.46 -9.71 21.12
C GLN A 67 -8.20 -10.68 19.95
N LEU A 68 -8.56 -10.26 18.72
CA LEU A 68 -8.49 -11.11 17.52
C LEU A 68 -7.06 -11.31 16.98
N GLY A 69 -6.06 -10.73 17.65
CA GLY A 69 -4.65 -10.75 17.29
C GLY A 69 -4.06 -9.36 17.34
N ARG A 70 -2.90 -9.21 16.69
CA ARG A 70 -2.12 -7.97 16.62
C ARG A 70 -2.94 -6.79 16.06
N THR A 71 -3.14 -5.74 16.86
CA THR A 71 -3.97 -4.58 16.51
C THR A 71 -3.46 -3.89 15.25
N ASP A 72 -2.15 -3.70 15.15
CA ASP A 72 -1.50 -3.05 13.99
C ASP A 72 -1.74 -3.81 12.68
N VAL A 73 -1.62 -5.14 12.72
CA VAL A 73 -1.86 -6.02 11.56
C VAL A 73 -3.33 -6.03 11.16
N LEU A 74 -4.24 -6.14 12.14
CA LEU A 74 -5.68 -6.21 11.87
C LEU A 74 -6.20 -4.87 11.35
N ALA A 75 -5.80 -3.75 11.97
CA ALA A 75 -6.14 -2.42 11.50
C ALA A 75 -5.70 -2.23 10.04
N LYS A 76 -4.45 -2.60 9.70
CA LYS A 76 -3.97 -2.45 8.33
C LYS A 76 -4.75 -3.29 7.32
N ARG A 77 -5.17 -4.50 7.71
CA ARG A 77 -6.00 -5.37 6.87
C ARG A 77 -7.40 -4.78 6.65
N LEU A 78 -7.98 -4.15 7.67
CA LEU A 78 -9.28 -3.47 7.55
C LEU A 78 -9.19 -2.27 6.61
N GLU A 79 -8.17 -1.43 6.75
CA GLU A 79 -7.92 -0.31 5.83
C GLU A 79 -7.79 -0.79 4.38
N LEU A 80 -6.95 -1.81 4.14
CA LEU A 80 -6.78 -2.40 2.82
C LEU A 80 -8.09 -3.00 2.29
N GLY A 81 -8.85 -3.71 3.14
CA GLY A 81 -10.15 -4.25 2.79
C GLY A 81 -11.14 -3.18 2.35
N LEU A 82 -11.20 -2.06 3.08
CA LEU A 82 -12.05 -0.92 2.75
C LEU A 82 -11.60 -0.25 1.44
N ALA A 83 -10.30 -0.09 1.22
CA ALA A 83 -9.75 0.44 -0.03
C ALA A 83 -10.16 -0.42 -1.24
N TYR A 84 -10.05 -1.75 -1.14
CA TYR A 84 -10.50 -2.65 -2.20
C TYR A 84 -12.01 -2.59 -2.39
N LEU A 85 -12.80 -2.57 -1.31
CA LEU A 85 -14.26 -2.43 -1.37
C LEU A 85 -14.67 -1.16 -2.13
N LEU A 86 -14.02 -0.04 -1.83
CA LEU A 86 -14.25 1.23 -2.52
C LEU A 86 -13.92 1.13 -4.01
N ALA A 87 -12.76 0.58 -4.36
CA ALA A 87 -12.37 0.41 -5.76
C ALA A 87 -13.34 -0.49 -6.55
N PHE A 88 -13.68 -1.66 -6.01
CA PHE A 88 -14.68 -2.55 -6.62
C PHE A 88 -16.04 -1.87 -6.73
N GLY A 89 -16.44 -1.11 -5.72
CA GLY A 89 -17.65 -0.28 -5.73
C GLY A 89 -17.63 0.76 -6.86
N THR A 90 -16.54 1.50 -7.02
CA THR A 90 -16.37 2.49 -8.10
C THR A 90 -16.48 1.84 -9.47
N LEU A 91 -15.81 0.69 -9.69
CA LEU A 91 -15.86 -0.02 -10.97
C LEU A 91 -17.25 -0.59 -11.26
N ALA A 92 -17.96 -1.09 -10.23
CA ALA A 92 -19.34 -1.52 -10.35
C ALA A 92 -20.29 -0.35 -10.67
N ILE A 93 -20.11 0.81 -10.04
CA ILE A 93 -20.89 2.03 -10.30
C ILE A 93 -20.67 2.52 -11.73
N LEU A 94 -19.41 2.59 -12.19
CA LEU A 94 -19.10 2.96 -13.57
C LEU A 94 -19.66 1.95 -14.59
N GLY A 95 -19.61 0.66 -14.25
CA GLY A 95 -20.28 -0.39 -15.02
C GLY A 95 -21.81 -0.20 -15.09
N ALA A 96 -22.44 0.12 -13.97
CA ALA A 96 -23.88 0.40 -13.89
C ALA A 96 -24.25 1.63 -14.74
N LEU A 97 -23.44 2.68 -14.65
CA LEU A 97 -23.58 3.91 -15.44
C LEU A 97 -23.47 3.62 -16.93
N TYR A 98 -22.47 2.84 -17.33
CA TYR A 98 -22.34 2.34 -18.71
C TYR A 98 -23.62 1.60 -19.14
N GLY A 99 -24.10 0.64 -18.34
CA GLY A 99 -25.31 -0.11 -18.64
C GLY A 99 -26.57 0.75 -18.74
N ALA A 100 -26.66 1.86 -18.00
CA ALA A 100 -27.74 2.84 -18.10
C ALA A 100 -27.69 3.66 -19.39
N LEU A 101 -26.48 3.97 -19.87
CA LEU A 101 -26.24 4.82 -21.04
C LEU A 101 -26.02 4.05 -22.33
N ALA A 102 -25.77 2.73 -22.28
CA ALA A 102 -25.40 1.91 -23.43
C ALA A 102 -26.38 2.04 -24.61
N GLY A 103 -27.69 2.10 -24.35
CA GLY A 103 -28.71 2.29 -25.39
C GLY A 103 -28.82 3.70 -25.97
N ARG A 104 -28.16 4.70 -25.35
CA ARG A 104 -28.11 6.10 -25.81
C ARG A 104 -26.77 6.46 -26.46
N LEU A 105 -25.73 5.67 -26.20
CA LEU A 105 -24.38 5.89 -26.73
C LEU A 105 -24.29 5.37 -28.17
N ALA A 106 -24.30 6.28 -29.13
CA ALA A 106 -24.02 5.97 -30.53
C ALA A 106 -22.53 5.60 -30.74
N GLY A 107 -22.26 4.68 -31.67
CA GLY A 107 -20.89 4.30 -32.07
C GLY A 107 -20.61 2.81 -31.97
N SER A 108 -19.34 2.44 -32.18
CA SER A 108 -18.86 1.06 -32.01
C SER A 108 -18.59 0.76 -30.53
N THR A 109 -18.56 -0.54 -30.17
CA THR A 109 -18.17 -1.06 -28.86
C THR A 109 -16.85 -0.46 -28.37
N LEU A 110 -15.87 -0.34 -29.28
CA LEU A 110 -14.57 0.26 -29.00
C LEU A 110 -14.71 1.73 -28.56
N ARG A 111 -15.47 2.55 -29.28
CA ARG A 111 -15.65 3.97 -28.93
C ARG A 111 -16.34 4.12 -27.57
N ARG A 112 -17.41 3.35 -27.34
CA ARG A 112 -18.13 3.32 -26.06
C ARG A 112 -17.24 2.86 -24.90
N GLY A 113 -16.37 1.87 -25.15
CA GLY A 113 -15.42 1.38 -24.16
C GLY A 113 -14.32 2.38 -23.84
N LEU A 114 -13.79 3.07 -24.86
CA LEU A 114 -12.79 4.11 -24.67
C LEU A 114 -13.35 5.32 -23.91
N THR A 115 -14.62 5.71 -24.10
CA THR A 115 -15.19 6.83 -23.35
C THR A 115 -15.35 6.52 -21.87
N ILE A 116 -15.82 5.32 -21.50
CA ILE A 116 -15.92 4.95 -20.08
C ILE A 116 -14.54 4.70 -19.46
N GLY A 117 -13.60 4.15 -20.23
CA GLY A 117 -12.20 4.00 -19.79
C GLY A 117 -11.50 5.34 -19.57
N LEU A 118 -11.75 6.33 -20.45
CA LEU A 118 -11.26 7.70 -20.28
C LEU A 118 -11.88 8.37 -19.04
N ALA A 119 -13.17 8.13 -18.77
CA ALA A 119 -13.82 8.63 -17.56
C ALA A 119 -13.21 8.05 -16.28
N LEU A 120 -12.91 6.75 -16.26
CA LEU A 120 -12.19 6.10 -15.15
C LEU A 120 -10.78 6.69 -14.98
N TRP A 121 -10.04 6.84 -16.08
CA TRP A 121 -8.70 7.43 -16.07
C TRP A 121 -8.72 8.87 -15.54
N ALA A 122 -9.63 9.71 -16.04
CA ALA A 122 -9.79 11.08 -15.59
C ALA A 122 -10.17 11.14 -14.10
N LEU A 123 -11.05 10.25 -13.63
CA LEU A 123 -11.40 10.16 -12.21
C LEU A 123 -10.18 9.80 -11.35
N ALA A 124 -9.41 8.79 -11.75
CA ALA A 124 -8.19 8.39 -11.03
C ALA A 124 -7.19 9.55 -10.96
N TRP A 125 -7.00 10.26 -12.07
CA TRP A 125 -6.09 11.39 -12.14
C TRP A 125 -6.57 12.61 -11.32
N LEU A 126 -7.87 12.88 -11.31
CA LEU A 126 -8.47 13.90 -10.45
C LEU A 126 -8.29 13.58 -8.96
N VAL A 127 -8.38 12.30 -8.58
CA VAL A 127 -8.13 11.84 -7.21
C VAL A 127 -6.68 12.10 -6.82
N ASP A 128 -5.72 11.73 -7.67
CA ASP A 128 -4.28 11.95 -7.42
C ASP A 128 -3.95 13.46 -7.32
N LEU A 129 -4.52 14.27 -8.21
CA LEU A 129 -4.36 15.73 -8.19
C LEU A 129 -4.94 16.35 -6.91
N ALA A 130 -6.16 15.94 -6.52
CA ALA A 130 -6.83 16.42 -5.31
C ALA A 130 -6.09 16.01 -4.04
N ALA A 131 -5.41 14.86 -4.05
CA ALA A 131 -4.60 14.39 -2.94
C ALA A 131 -3.27 15.16 -2.80
N ARG A 132 -2.91 16.01 -3.78
CA ARG A 132 -1.65 16.77 -3.87
C ARG A 132 -0.41 15.87 -3.76
N TRP A 133 -0.51 14.68 -4.33
CA TRP A 133 0.61 13.75 -4.36
C TRP A 133 1.63 14.33 -5.36
N GLY A 134 2.76 14.79 -4.83
CA GLY A 134 3.76 15.55 -5.58
C GLY A 134 4.11 14.91 -6.92
N ALA A 135 4.10 15.74 -7.97
CA ALA A 135 4.35 15.45 -9.37
C ALA A 135 3.68 14.18 -9.91
N VAL A 136 2.68 14.38 -10.75
CA VAL A 136 2.26 13.44 -11.80
C VAL A 136 3.49 12.67 -12.26
N GLY A 137 3.47 11.33 -12.11
CA GLY A 137 4.62 10.49 -12.46
C GLY A 137 5.09 10.76 -13.89
N PRO A 138 6.26 10.23 -14.28
CA PRO A 138 6.76 10.37 -15.64
C PRO A 138 5.69 9.93 -16.67
N LEU A 139 5.86 10.31 -17.94
CA LEU A 139 4.88 10.06 -19.01
C LEU A 139 4.46 8.57 -19.11
N ASP A 140 5.31 7.66 -18.65
CA ASP A 140 5.09 6.23 -18.51
C ASP A 140 3.97 5.87 -17.51
N GLY A 141 3.89 6.53 -16.35
CA GLY A 141 2.80 6.36 -15.38
C GLY A 141 1.46 6.83 -15.96
N LEU A 142 1.44 7.99 -16.61
CA LEU A 142 0.24 8.49 -17.28
C LEU A 142 -0.24 7.56 -18.39
N LEU A 143 0.69 7.07 -19.21
CA LEU A 143 0.36 6.18 -20.31
C LEU A 143 -0.12 4.81 -19.81
N SER A 144 0.55 4.22 -18.81
CA SER A 144 0.18 2.92 -18.26
C SER A 144 -1.18 2.96 -17.56
N SER A 145 -1.49 4.01 -16.79
CA SER A 145 -2.81 4.19 -16.17
C SER A 145 -3.91 4.41 -17.20
N PHE A 146 -3.60 5.15 -18.28
CA PHE A 146 -4.52 5.35 -19.40
C PHE A 146 -4.83 4.03 -20.12
N LEU A 147 -3.80 3.27 -20.51
CA LEU A 147 -3.95 1.99 -21.20
C LEU A 147 -4.73 0.99 -20.34
N LEU A 148 -4.46 0.94 -19.04
CA LEU A 148 -5.17 0.09 -18.11
C LEU A 148 -6.67 0.45 -18.01
N SER A 149 -6.98 1.73 -17.88
CA SER A 149 -8.36 2.23 -17.78
C SER A 149 -9.12 2.08 -19.09
N ALA A 150 -8.47 2.38 -20.22
CA ALA A 150 -9.00 2.18 -21.57
C ALA A 150 -9.29 0.70 -21.83
N GLY A 151 -8.35 -0.19 -21.49
CA GLY A 151 -8.50 -1.64 -21.61
C GLY A 151 -9.69 -2.16 -20.79
N TRP A 152 -9.83 -1.71 -19.53
CA TRP A 152 -10.99 -2.04 -18.71
C TRP A 152 -12.31 -1.56 -19.32
N GLY A 153 -12.35 -0.32 -19.84
CA GLY A 153 -13.54 0.22 -20.46
C GLY A 153 -13.96 -0.53 -21.73
N VAL A 154 -13.01 -0.90 -22.59
CA VAL A 154 -13.25 -1.73 -23.78
C VAL A 154 -13.73 -3.13 -23.39
N ALA A 155 -13.10 -3.76 -22.40
CA ALA A 155 -13.54 -5.06 -21.89
C ALA A 155 -14.96 -4.98 -21.32
N LEU A 156 -15.29 -3.92 -20.57
CA LEU A 156 -16.62 -3.69 -20.02
C LEU A 156 -17.68 -3.58 -21.12
N ALA A 157 -17.42 -2.76 -22.14
CA ALA A 157 -18.33 -2.57 -23.26
C ALA A 157 -18.58 -3.89 -24.01
N TRP A 158 -17.51 -4.65 -24.25
CA TRP A 158 -17.59 -5.95 -24.91
C TRP A 158 -18.36 -7.00 -24.08
N VAL A 159 -18.01 -7.17 -22.79
CA VAL A 159 -18.70 -8.12 -21.90
C VAL A 159 -20.18 -7.77 -21.77
N HIS A 160 -20.50 -6.48 -21.64
CA HIS A 160 -21.89 -6.02 -21.55
C HIS A 160 -22.70 -6.36 -22.81
N GLU A 161 -22.15 -6.07 -24.00
CA GLU A 161 -22.82 -6.39 -25.27
C GLU A 161 -23.04 -7.89 -25.46
N GLN A 162 -22.02 -8.71 -25.16
CA GLN A 162 -22.13 -10.16 -25.24
C GLN A 162 -23.21 -10.69 -24.28
N ALA A 163 -23.23 -10.19 -23.04
CA ALA A 163 -24.23 -10.57 -22.05
C ALA A 163 -25.65 -10.14 -22.45
N MET A 164 -25.81 -8.96 -23.05
CA MET A 164 -27.10 -8.49 -23.57
C MET A 164 -27.57 -9.27 -24.80
N ALA A 165 -26.65 -9.68 -25.68
CA ALA A 165 -26.94 -10.53 -26.83
C ALA A 165 -27.41 -11.92 -26.38
N LEU A 166 -26.68 -12.56 -25.46
CA LEU A 166 -27.04 -13.85 -24.85
C LEU A 166 -28.39 -13.80 -24.15
N ALA A 167 -28.66 -12.71 -23.43
CA ALA A 167 -29.92 -12.46 -22.73
C ALA A 167 -31.14 -12.28 -23.65
N GLY A 168 -30.92 -11.95 -24.93
CA GLY A 168 -31.95 -11.76 -25.95
C GLY A 168 -32.24 -13.00 -26.79
N LEU A 169 -31.46 -14.08 -26.65
CA LEU A 169 -31.72 -15.33 -27.35
C LEU A 169 -32.99 -16.01 -26.77
N PRO A 170 -33.89 -16.55 -27.62
CA PRO A 170 -35.00 -17.36 -27.14
C PRO A 170 -34.45 -18.58 -26.38
N HIS A 171 -35.07 -18.91 -25.24
CA HIS A 171 -34.69 -20.08 -24.46
C HIS A 171 -35.03 -21.35 -25.25
N ALA A 172 -34.10 -21.83 -26.06
CA ALA A 172 -34.19 -23.19 -26.59
C ALA A 172 -34.05 -24.17 -25.41
N GLU A 173 -34.97 -25.12 -25.30
CA GLU A 173 -34.89 -26.24 -24.35
C GLU A 173 -33.66 -27.11 -24.68
N ALA A 174 -32.49 -26.69 -24.21
CA ALA A 174 -31.27 -27.48 -24.27
C ALA A 174 -31.25 -28.47 -23.10
N PRO A 175 -30.73 -29.70 -23.28
CA PRO A 175 -30.63 -30.66 -22.18
C PRO A 175 -29.81 -30.07 -21.03
N ALA A 176 -30.48 -29.83 -19.90
CA ALA A 176 -30.01 -28.98 -18.81
C ALA A 176 -28.72 -29.48 -18.12
N ASP A 177 -28.37 -30.74 -18.31
CA ASP A 177 -27.34 -31.43 -17.54
C ASP A 177 -25.94 -31.43 -18.19
N ALA A 178 -25.87 -31.42 -19.53
CA ALA A 178 -24.61 -31.36 -20.27
C ALA A 178 -24.08 -29.92 -20.37
N SER A 179 -24.97 -28.94 -20.48
CA SER A 179 -24.62 -27.52 -20.61
C SER A 179 -24.10 -26.91 -19.30
N ARG A 180 -24.72 -27.24 -18.16
CA ARG A 180 -24.27 -26.77 -16.84
C ARG A 180 -22.91 -27.35 -16.45
N ARG A 181 -22.69 -28.66 -16.64
CA ARG A 181 -21.40 -29.29 -16.37
C ARG A 181 -20.29 -28.75 -17.26
N ALA A 182 -20.55 -28.58 -18.57
CA ALA A 182 -19.56 -28.02 -19.48
C ALA A 182 -19.29 -26.52 -19.21
N PHE A 183 -20.29 -25.76 -18.76
CA PHE A 183 -20.10 -24.38 -18.32
C PHE A 183 -19.27 -24.31 -17.04
N LEU A 184 -19.63 -25.09 -16.01
CA LEU A 184 -18.90 -25.14 -14.74
C LEU A 184 -17.46 -25.65 -14.92
N ALA A 185 -17.24 -26.62 -15.81
CA ALA A 185 -15.90 -27.10 -16.14
C ALA A 185 -15.06 -26.03 -16.85
N ARG A 186 -15.63 -25.26 -17.78
CA ARG A 186 -14.92 -24.17 -18.46
C ARG A 186 -14.69 -22.98 -17.55
N ALA A 187 -15.69 -22.56 -16.77
CA ALA A 187 -15.60 -21.45 -15.83
C ALA A 187 -14.65 -21.80 -14.67
N GLY A 188 -14.79 -23.00 -14.10
CA GLY A 188 -13.89 -23.52 -13.06
C GLY A 188 -12.46 -23.73 -13.58
N GLY A 189 -12.30 -24.27 -14.79
CA GLY A 189 -11.00 -24.43 -15.44
C GLY A 189 -10.32 -23.09 -15.75
N ALA A 190 -11.08 -22.11 -16.24
CA ALA A 190 -10.56 -20.75 -16.47
C ALA A 190 -10.20 -20.05 -15.16
N ALA A 191 -11.02 -20.16 -14.12
CA ALA A 191 -10.73 -19.61 -12.80
C ALA A 191 -9.48 -20.26 -12.19
N LEU A 192 -9.34 -21.58 -12.30
CA LEU A 192 -8.15 -22.31 -11.85
C LEU A 192 -6.90 -21.90 -12.65
N ALA A 193 -7.00 -21.79 -13.97
CA ALA A 193 -5.89 -21.36 -14.82
C ALA A 193 -5.44 -19.93 -14.47
N LEU A 194 -6.38 -19.01 -14.24
CA LEU A 194 -6.08 -17.65 -13.80
C LEU A 194 -5.44 -17.62 -12.41
N ALA A 195 -5.92 -18.44 -11.47
CA ALA A 195 -5.33 -18.55 -10.14
C ALA A 195 -3.90 -19.12 -10.21
N VAL A 196 -3.66 -20.17 -10.99
CA VAL A 196 -2.33 -20.76 -11.19
C VAL A 196 -1.40 -19.78 -11.89
N ALA A 197 -1.86 -19.08 -12.93
CA ALA A 197 -1.08 -18.05 -13.61
C ALA A 197 -0.73 -16.89 -12.67
N GLY A 198 -1.67 -16.46 -11.82
CA GLY A 198 -1.44 -15.45 -10.79
C GLY A 198 -0.38 -15.89 -9.77
N LEU A 199 -0.47 -17.13 -9.28
CA LEU A 199 0.52 -17.70 -8.36
C LEU A 199 1.90 -17.87 -9.01
N ALA A 200 1.95 -18.27 -10.28
CA ALA A 200 3.20 -18.40 -11.03
C ALA A 200 3.86 -17.03 -11.25
N LEU A 201 3.06 -16.01 -11.60
CA LEU A 201 3.52 -14.64 -11.75
C LEU A 201 4.01 -14.06 -10.43
N ASP A 202 3.28 -14.28 -9.32
CA ASP A 202 3.71 -13.82 -8.00
C ASP A 202 5.04 -14.47 -7.58
N ARG A 203 5.23 -15.78 -7.81
CA ARG A 203 6.52 -16.44 -7.55
C ARG A 203 7.65 -15.93 -8.44
N LEU A 204 7.38 -15.64 -9.71
CA LEU A 204 8.36 -15.05 -10.63
C LEU A 204 8.79 -13.65 -10.14
N LEU A 205 7.81 -12.80 -9.80
CA LEU A 205 8.05 -11.45 -9.29
C LEU A 205 8.74 -11.46 -7.91
N ALA A 206 8.38 -12.40 -7.02
CA ALA A 206 9.07 -12.59 -5.75
C ALA A 206 10.52 -13.07 -5.94
N GLY A 207 10.80 -13.85 -7.00
CA GLY A 207 12.16 -14.23 -7.39
C GLY A 207 13.00 -13.02 -7.81
N LEU A 208 12.42 -12.13 -8.61
CA LEU A 208 13.06 -10.87 -9.04
C LEU A 208 13.29 -9.92 -7.85
N GLY A 209 12.29 -9.76 -6.97
CA GLY A 209 12.41 -8.91 -5.78
C GLY A 209 13.39 -9.44 -4.73
N ARG A 210 13.62 -10.76 -4.65
CA ARG A 210 14.70 -11.32 -3.81
C ARG A 210 16.09 -11.08 -4.40
N ALA A 211 16.23 -10.99 -5.72
CA ALA A 211 17.49 -10.63 -6.37
C ALA A 211 17.84 -9.15 -6.11
N GLU A 212 16.84 -8.26 -6.10
CA GLU A 212 16.98 -6.85 -5.69
C GLU A 212 17.19 -6.69 -4.18
N GLY A 213 16.54 -7.51 -3.34
CA GLY A 213 16.74 -7.51 -1.89
C GLY A 213 18.09 -8.10 -1.45
N ALA A 214 18.67 -9.01 -2.22
CA ALA A 214 20.01 -9.57 -1.98
C ALA A 214 21.13 -8.61 -2.39
N THR A 215 20.88 -7.69 -3.33
CA THR A 215 21.79 -6.57 -3.67
C THR A 215 21.49 -5.30 -2.86
N GLY A 216 20.29 -5.17 -2.30
CA GLY A 216 19.84 -4.10 -1.41
C GLY A 216 19.89 -4.44 0.08
N ALA A 217 20.58 -5.50 0.47
CA ALA A 217 21.01 -5.68 1.85
C ALA A 217 21.92 -4.50 2.17
N LEU A 218 21.33 -3.45 2.75
CA LEU A 218 22.05 -2.31 3.31
C LEU A 218 23.24 -2.89 4.08
N PRO A 219 24.48 -2.43 3.86
CA PRO A 219 25.57 -2.83 4.71
C PRO A 219 25.14 -2.48 6.14
N THR A 220 24.77 -3.51 6.91
CA THR A 220 24.69 -3.41 8.36
C THR A 220 26.02 -2.79 8.75
N PRO A 221 26.06 -1.62 9.41
CA PRO A 221 27.31 -1.12 9.94
C PRO A 221 27.79 -2.19 10.91
N SER A 222 28.69 -3.05 10.45
CA SER A 222 29.51 -3.84 11.33
C SER A 222 30.26 -2.79 12.11
N ALA A 223 29.93 -2.65 13.40
CA ALA A 223 30.69 -1.87 14.35
C ALA A 223 32.04 -2.57 14.50
N GLN A 224 32.87 -2.47 13.46
CA GLN A 224 34.20 -3.00 13.43
C GLN A 224 35.03 -2.01 14.25
N PRO A 225 35.56 -2.42 15.42
CA PRO A 225 36.28 -1.52 16.29
C PRO A 225 37.48 -0.97 15.51
N THR A 226 37.47 0.34 15.24
CA THR A 226 38.66 1.02 14.74
C THR A 226 39.77 0.88 15.78
N PRO A 227 41.01 0.52 15.40
CA PRO A 227 42.10 0.42 16.37
C PRO A 227 42.47 1.84 16.80
N ARG A 228 41.91 2.30 17.92
CA ARG A 228 42.35 3.51 18.60
C ARG A 228 43.52 3.18 19.53
N SER A 229 44.66 3.75 19.16
CA SER A 229 45.86 3.91 19.95
C SER A 229 45.57 4.55 21.32
N SER A 230 46.41 4.18 22.28
CA SER A 230 46.51 4.59 23.69
C SER A 230 45.29 4.31 24.59
N ALA A 231 45.36 3.16 25.27
CA ALA A 231 44.58 2.86 26.47
C ALA A 231 44.80 3.91 27.58
N PRO A 232 43.75 4.21 28.36
CA PRO A 232 43.85 3.89 29.78
C PRO A 232 42.57 3.26 30.37
N ARG A 233 42.79 2.16 31.10
CA ARG A 233 41.96 1.44 32.09
C ARG A 233 40.52 1.02 31.68
N PRO A 234 40.17 -0.28 31.76
CA PRO A 234 38.82 -0.72 31.45
C PRO A 234 37.85 -0.18 32.50
N ALA A 235 36.94 0.69 32.07
CA ALA A 235 35.68 0.88 32.77
C ALA A 235 34.89 -0.44 32.68
N PRO A 236 34.10 -0.82 33.71
CA PRO A 236 33.25 -2.00 33.63
C PRO A 236 32.36 -1.85 32.41
N THR A 237 32.46 -2.78 31.48
CA THR A 237 31.54 -2.89 30.35
C THR A 237 30.14 -3.05 30.94
N PRO A 238 29.17 -2.15 30.71
CA PRO A 238 27.78 -2.52 30.91
C PRO A 238 27.56 -3.70 29.96
N GLY A 239 27.37 -4.89 30.53
CA GLY A 239 27.14 -6.09 29.76
C GLY A 239 26.03 -5.80 28.77
N TYR A 240 26.29 -6.07 27.49
CA TYR A 240 25.24 -6.10 26.49
C TYR A 240 24.22 -7.11 26.99
N VAL A 241 23.10 -6.60 27.50
CA VAL A 241 21.95 -7.41 27.85
C VAL A 241 21.46 -8.01 26.53
N THR A 242 21.76 -9.29 26.31
CA THR A 242 21.13 -10.03 25.22
C THR A 242 19.66 -10.19 25.57
N ALA A 243 18.76 -10.20 24.58
CA ALA A 243 17.33 -10.40 24.83
C ALA A 243 17.03 -11.72 25.58
N GLU A 244 17.97 -12.66 25.55
CA GLU A 244 17.97 -13.96 26.23
C GLU A 244 18.27 -13.87 27.74
N ALA A 245 18.75 -12.72 28.24
CA ALA A 245 19.17 -12.56 29.63
C ALA A 245 18.01 -12.23 30.60
N PHE A 246 16.80 -11.97 30.07
CA PHE A 246 15.64 -11.56 30.86
C PHE A 246 14.39 -12.38 30.50
N GLU A 247 13.92 -13.16 31.46
CA GLU A 247 12.58 -13.76 31.40
C GLU A 247 11.54 -12.68 31.75
N PRO A 248 10.57 -12.40 30.88
CA PRO A 248 9.51 -11.44 31.17
C PRO A 248 8.71 -11.88 32.40
N ALA A 249 8.30 -10.94 33.24
CA ALA A 249 7.37 -11.24 34.32
C ALA A 249 6.04 -11.77 33.74
N PRO A 250 5.35 -12.70 34.43
CA PRO A 250 4.05 -13.19 33.98
C PRO A 250 3.08 -12.04 33.68
N GLY A 251 2.51 -12.03 32.46
CA GLY A 251 1.60 -10.98 32.01
C GLY A 251 2.28 -9.71 31.49
N THR A 252 3.60 -9.69 31.34
CA THR A 252 4.36 -8.59 30.74
C THR A 252 4.99 -8.97 29.40
N ARG A 253 5.41 -7.97 28.62
CA ARG A 253 6.15 -8.16 27.37
C ARG A 253 7.66 -8.36 27.63
N PRO A 254 8.40 -8.96 26.68
CA PRO A 254 9.86 -8.93 26.70
C PRO A 254 10.42 -7.51 26.82
N GLU A 255 11.56 -7.39 27.50
CA GLU A 255 12.27 -6.11 27.65
C GLU A 255 12.64 -5.51 26.28
N LEU A 256 13.08 -6.37 25.35
CA LEU A 256 13.32 -6.03 23.95
C LEU A 256 12.35 -6.79 23.06
N THR A 257 11.64 -6.06 22.22
CA THR A 257 10.73 -6.62 21.22
C THR A 257 11.51 -7.08 19.99
N PRO A 258 11.38 -8.35 19.55
CA PRO A 258 11.93 -8.81 18.29
C PRO A 258 11.47 -7.93 17.11
N LEU A 259 12.33 -7.69 16.12
CA LEU A 259 12.04 -6.75 15.02
C LEU A 259 10.83 -7.16 14.17
N ASP A 260 10.57 -8.45 14.01
CA ASP A 260 9.38 -8.99 13.34
C ASP A 260 8.08 -8.79 14.15
N GLN A 261 8.23 -8.55 15.46
CA GLN A 261 7.15 -8.28 16.40
C GLN A 261 7.01 -6.79 16.76
N PHE A 262 7.94 -5.94 16.31
CA PHE A 262 7.86 -4.50 16.52
C PHE A 262 6.58 -3.96 15.88
N TYR A 263 5.75 -3.26 16.66
CA TYR A 263 4.46 -2.78 16.15
C TYR A 263 4.66 -1.76 15.03
N ARG A 264 3.77 -1.77 14.02
CA ARG A 264 3.88 -0.88 12.85
C ARG A 264 2.60 -0.11 12.59
N ILE A 265 2.68 1.22 12.68
CA ILE A 265 1.59 2.13 12.30
C ILE A 265 2.03 2.93 11.09
N ASP A 266 1.27 2.84 10.00
CA ASP A 266 1.54 3.52 8.73
C ASP A 266 0.37 4.43 8.37
N ILE A 267 0.65 5.72 8.17
CA ILE A 267 -0.37 6.67 7.65
C ILE A 267 -0.68 6.47 6.18
N ASN A 268 0.26 5.91 5.40
CA ASN A 268 0.08 5.62 4.00
C ASN A 268 -0.35 4.16 3.84
N LEU A 269 -1.23 3.88 2.89
CA LEU A 269 -1.66 2.50 2.65
C LEU A 269 -0.52 1.61 2.13
N SER A 270 0.38 2.19 1.33
CA SER A 270 1.62 1.57 0.85
C SER A 270 2.86 2.31 1.41
N PRO A 271 3.86 1.60 1.95
CA PRO A 271 5.14 2.19 2.34
C PRO A 271 5.87 2.82 1.13
N PRO A 272 6.56 3.96 1.31
CA PRO A 272 7.34 4.55 0.24
C PRO A 272 8.54 3.66 -0.12
N ARG A 273 8.85 3.57 -1.40
CA ARG A 273 10.13 3.03 -1.89
C ARG A 273 11.14 4.18 -1.94
N VAL A 274 12.28 4.00 -1.27
CA VAL A 274 13.32 5.02 -1.18
C VAL A 274 14.55 4.52 -1.93
N ASP A 275 14.96 5.24 -2.98
CA ASP A 275 16.27 5.03 -3.60
C ASP A 275 17.32 5.73 -2.73
N VAL A 276 18.13 4.92 -2.05
CA VAL A 276 19.19 5.39 -1.14
C VAL A 276 20.24 6.24 -1.84
N ALA A 277 20.54 5.98 -3.12
CA ALA A 277 21.54 6.74 -3.88
C ALA A 277 21.06 8.17 -4.17
N GLN A 278 19.75 8.33 -4.39
CA GLN A 278 19.12 9.62 -4.66
C GLN A 278 18.58 10.31 -3.41
N TRP A 279 18.37 9.57 -2.32
CA TRP A 279 17.83 10.12 -1.08
C TRP A 279 18.75 11.19 -0.48
N ARG A 280 18.11 12.22 0.07
CA ARG A 280 18.76 13.32 0.78
C ARG A 280 17.95 13.68 2.03
N LEU A 281 18.62 13.90 3.15
CA LEU A 281 18.06 14.55 4.33
C LEU A 281 18.20 16.07 4.17
N ALA A 282 17.09 16.74 3.89
CA ALA A 282 17.02 18.19 3.93
C ALA A 282 16.81 18.69 5.36
N VAL A 283 17.61 19.66 5.79
CA VAL A 283 17.49 20.36 7.07
C VAL A 283 17.42 21.86 6.77
N ASP A 284 16.24 22.45 6.90
CA ASP A 284 15.94 23.83 6.52
C ASP A 284 15.15 24.57 7.62
N GLY A 285 14.47 25.67 7.28
CA GLY A 285 13.71 26.50 8.21
C GLY A 285 14.54 27.62 8.84
N LEU A 286 14.42 27.81 10.17
CA LEU A 286 15.10 28.87 10.93
C LEU A 286 16.55 28.50 11.24
N VAL A 287 17.34 28.37 10.17
CA VAL A 287 18.76 28.02 10.22
C VAL A 287 19.59 29.04 9.45
N ALA A 288 20.84 29.27 9.85
CA ALA A 288 21.76 30.14 9.12
C ALA A 288 22.20 29.50 7.80
N GLN A 289 22.40 28.18 7.80
CA GLN A 289 22.88 27.40 6.66
C GLN A 289 22.04 26.12 6.50
N PRO A 290 21.09 26.09 5.55
CA PRO A 290 20.38 24.86 5.21
C PRO A 290 21.34 23.75 4.77
N LEU A 291 21.01 22.51 5.11
CA LEU A 291 21.83 21.33 4.83
C LEU A 291 21.04 20.31 4.00
N SER A 292 21.75 19.61 3.12
CA SER A 292 21.23 18.48 2.36
C SER A 292 22.26 17.36 2.42
N LEU A 293 21.98 16.33 3.23
CA LEU A 293 22.91 15.23 3.48
C LEU A 293 22.52 14.00 2.69
N THR A 294 23.48 13.38 2.00
CA THR A 294 23.33 12.05 1.44
C THR A 294 23.26 10.98 2.53
N TYR A 295 22.76 9.79 2.19
CA TYR A 295 22.76 8.66 3.12
C TYR A 295 24.19 8.27 3.57
N GLN A 296 25.16 8.34 2.66
CA GLN A 296 26.56 8.01 2.96
C GLN A 296 27.21 9.03 3.91
N GLU A 297 26.93 10.32 3.74
CA GLU A 297 27.40 11.36 4.67
C GLU A 297 26.80 11.18 6.06
N LEU A 298 25.54 10.76 6.16
CA LEU A 298 24.90 10.46 7.45
C LEU A 298 25.55 9.25 8.13
N LEU A 299 25.85 8.18 7.38
CA LEU A 299 26.56 7.01 7.90
C LEU A 299 28.00 7.31 8.35
N ALA A 300 28.64 8.32 7.76
CA ALA A 300 29.99 8.75 8.14
C ALA A 300 30.01 9.58 9.45
N MET A 301 28.86 10.03 9.94
CA MET A 301 28.78 10.75 11.22
C MET A 301 28.91 9.79 12.42
N PRO A 302 29.28 10.28 13.61
CA PRO A 302 29.35 9.46 14.82
C PRO A 302 28.03 8.75 15.12
N SER A 303 28.08 7.42 15.19
CA SER A 303 26.92 6.60 15.55
C SER A 303 26.79 6.49 17.08
N HIS A 304 25.55 6.56 17.55
CA HIS A 304 25.15 6.40 18.94
C HIS A 304 24.11 5.31 19.07
N GLU A 305 24.11 4.66 20.22
CA GLU A 305 23.10 3.66 20.58
C GLU A 305 22.13 4.22 21.62
N LEU A 306 20.85 3.89 21.48
CA LEU A 306 19.78 4.24 22.41
C LEU A 306 18.79 3.10 22.50
N TYR A 307 18.54 2.59 23.71
CA TYR A 307 17.37 1.76 23.94
C TYR A 307 16.17 2.66 24.16
N ALA A 308 15.16 2.52 23.31
CA ALA A 308 13.95 3.34 23.40
C ALA A 308 12.71 2.48 23.23
N THR A 309 11.66 2.88 23.94
CA THR A 309 10.31 2.37 23.75
C THR A 309 9.55 3.35 22.88
N LEU A 310 8.96 2.85 21.81
CA LEU A 310 7.95 3.59 21.05
C LEU A 310 6.58 3.10 21.49
N GLU A 311 5.66 4.04 21.71
CA GLU A 311 4.27 3.78 22.06
C GLU A 311 3.36 4.63 21.16
N CYS A 312 2.30 4.01 20.64
CA CYS A 312 1.28 4.74 19.89
C CYS A 312 0.37 5.52 20.85
N ILE A 313 -0.04 6.74 20.46
CA ILE A 313 -1.05 7.52 21.21
C ILE A 313 -2.38 6.77 21.38
N SER A 314 -2.69 5.83 20.48
CA SER A 314 -3.89 5.00 20.53
C SER A 314 -3.70 3.70 21.34
N ASN A 315 -2.57 3.53 22.02
CA ASN A 315 -2.34 2.35 22.84
C ASN A 315 -3.15 2.44 24.15
N GLU A 316 -4.09 1.53 24.36
CA GLU A 316 -4.80 1.43 25.63
C GLU A 316 -3.95 0.72 26.70
N VAL A 317 -4.39 0.80 27.96
CA VAL A 317 -3.74 0.10 29.07
C VAL A 317 -3.79 -1.41 28.80
N GLY A 318 -2.61 -2.03 28.70
CA GLY A 318 -2.48 -3.45 28.36
C GLY A 318 -2.55 -3.75 26.85
N GLY A 319 -2.57 -2.72 26.00
CA GLY A 319 -2.53 -2.86 24.54
C GLY A 319 -1.16 -3.31 24.00
N ASP A 320 -1.16 -3.60 22.69
CA ASP A 320 -0.02 -4.17 21.95
C ASP A 320 0.66 -3.16 20.99
N LEU A 321 0.26 -1.88 21.02
CA LEU A 321 0.83 -0.81 20.18
C LEU A 321 2.03 -0.13 20.85
N ILE A 322 2.92 -0.96 21.39
CA ILE A 322 4.10 -0.54 22.15
C ILE A 322 5.24 -1.54 21.95
N SER A 323 6.46 -1.06 21.69
CA SER A 323 7.62 -1.93 21.49
C SER A 323 8.90 -1.23 21.91
N THR A 324 9.87 -2.01 22.36
CA THR A 324 11.16 -1.52 22.85
C THR A 324 12.29 -2.17 22.06
N THR A 325 13.23 -1.39 21.54
CA THR A 325 14.40 -1.95 20.85
C THR A 325 15.63 -1.06 20.98
N ARG A 326 16.76 -1.57 20.50
CA ARG A 326 18.02 -0.85 20.40
C ARG A 326 18.08 -0.09 19.08
N PHE A 327 18.07 1.23 19.15
CA PHE A 327 18.25 2.13 18.03
C PHE A 327 19.73 2.49 17.88
N THR A 328 20.21 2.55 16.64
CA THR A 328 21.53 3.06 16.30
C THR A 328 21.41 4.17 15.27
N GLY A 329 22.11 5.28 15.43
CA GLY A 329 22.03 6.38 14.49
C GLY A 329 22.82 7.61 14.90
N VAL A 330 22.58 8.70 14.20
CA VAL A 330 23.22 10.00 14.47
C VAL A 330 22.33 10.82 15.40
N ARG A 331 22.93 11.53 16.37
CA ARG A 331 22.15 12.45 17.22
C ARG A 331 21.64 13.61 16.38
N LEU A 332 20.35 13.91 16.50
CA LEU A 332 19.74 15.07 15.85
C LEU A 332 20.48 16.37 16.20
N ALA A 333 20.91 16.52 17.46
CA ALA A 333 21.70 17.67 17.90
C ALA A 333 23.00 17.87 17.09
N ASP A 334 23.70 16.79 16.71
CA ASP A 334 24.94 16.87 15.93
C ASP A 334 24.66 17.32 14.50
N VAL A 335 23.50 16.96 13.94
CA VAL A 335 23.05 17.44 12.63
C VAL A 335 22.68 18.93 12.70
N LEU A 336 21.89 19.34 13.69
CA LEU A 336 21.44 20.73 13.86
C LEU A 336 22.58 21.70 14.20
N ASN A 337 23.59 21.26 14.95
CA ASN A 337 24.76 22.08 15.26
C ASN A 337 25.55 22.51 14.01
N ARG A 338 25.40 21.78 12.89
CA ARG A 338 26.02 22.13 11.61
C ARG A 338 25.27 23.20 10.82
N THR A 339 24.00 23.46 11.13
CA THR A 339 23.15 24.42 10.38
C THR A 339 23.18 25.83 10.96
N GLY A 340 23.55 25.97 12.24
CA GLY A 340 23.47 27.22 12.99
C GLY A 340 22.03 27.66 13.22
N LEU A 341 21.36 27.07 14.22
CA LEU A 341 19.99 27.42 14.59
C LEU A 341 19.87 28.92 14.91
N GLN A 342 18.85 29.58 14.34
CA GLN A 342 18.59 30.99 14.58
C GLN A 342 17.74 31.19 15.85
N PRO A 343 17.82 32.37 16.49
CA PRO A 343 16.90 32.74 17.58
C PRO A 343 15.44 32.56 17.15
N GLY A 344 14.65 31.85 17.94
CA GLY A 344 13.23 31.56 17.65
C GLY A 344 12.97 30.21 16.98
N ALA A 345 14.00 29.42 16.65
CA ALA A 345 13.83 28.00 16.35
C ALA A 345 13.44 27.23 17.63
N VAL A 346 12.32 26.48 17.56
CA VAL A 346 11.75 25.64 18.65
C VAL A 346 11.46 24.24 18.16
#